data_AF-A0A8H7EY22-F1
#
_entry.id   AF-A0A8H7EY22-F1
#
_cell.length_a   1.000
_cell.length_b   1.000
_cell.length_c   1.000
_cell.angle_alpha   90.00
_cell.angle_beta   90.00
_cell.angle_gamma   90.00
#
_symmetry.space_group_name_H-M   'P 1'
#
loop_
_entity.id
_entity.type
_entity.pdbx_description
1 polymer ?
#
loop_
_entity_poly.entity_id
_entity_poly.type
_entity_poly.pdbx_seq_one_letter_code
_entity_poly.pdbx_strand_id
1 'polypeptide(L)'
;MVPVRSPRANAEQEHDGHPSHPPLCATMRISITCTAIPRIVASRLTPPPAPRWPTFSYPTSFPHSALRTMSSATTAVPSQPTKSFSRSPIPKNMLGEEGYIRTAAALIIGDEILNGKTHDRNSHVFAQYCFEHGVDLKRIEVVADDEDEIIEASRRLIEKYDFIVTSGGIGPTHDDITYQSLAKSFNQPLQYHDETVRRLTEMTKDRPWVKQQNEEQRTATKRMALLPTGDLVEPLFVGEDTWVPVVRIKGKICVLPGIPGLFKKLLHLLTPYLPLPPKSQRPLRIQVFTERPESLIAPYLTSLQLRLKPHGIQIGSYPILGQGVFVSLIGRDLPTVSSIDNCNTITTSMEKAAQKTRLWLAEVAQEVEMEVGGKVVSEEEVALKRGRSLSNLNQNSTMATTTTATVTGGEEGASAGAAKAKI
;
A
#
# COMPACT_ATOMS: atom_id res chain seq x y z
N MET A 1 -46.56 18.72 -49.87
CA MET A 1 -47.38 17.62 -50.43
C MET A 1 -46.83 16.31 -49.89
N VAL A 2 -47.67 15.60 -49.16
CA VAL A 2 -47.46 14.27 -48.55
C VAL A 2 -48.10 13.23 -49.53
N PRO A 3 -48.04 11.88 -49.36
CA PRO A 3 -47.12 10.98 -48.62
C PRO A 3 -46.80 9.64 -49.38
N VAL A 4 -46.26 8.65 -48.62
CA VAL A 4 -46.58 7.18 -48.64
C VAL A 4 -45.68 6.31 -49.55
N ARG A 5 -45.13 5.15 -49.17
CA ARG A 5 -45.07 4.30 -47.94
C ARG A 5 -43.99 3.22 -48.18
N SER A 6 -43.36 2.74 -47.11
CA SER A 6 -42.90 1.34 -47.00
C SER A 6 -44.07 0.43 -46.59
N PRO A 7 -43.96 -0.89 -46.78
CA PRO A 7 -43.95 -1.72 -45.59
C PRO A 7 -43.01 -2.95 -45.62
N ARG A 8 -42.46 -3.17 -44.42
CA ARG A 8 -42.04 -4.38 -43.70
C ARG A 8 -42.41 -5.81 -44.20
N ALA A 9 -41.39 -6.66 -44.15
CA ALA A 9 -41.18 -7.83 -43.25
C ALA A 9 -41.76 -9.23 -43.54
N ASN A 10 -40.99 -10.20 -42.99
CA ASN A 10 -41.19 -11.66 -42.78
C ASN A 10 -40.89 -12.56 -43.99
N ALA A 11 -40.23 -13.72 -43.87
CA ALA A 11 -39.52 -14.40 -42.80
C ALA A 11 -38.78 -15.61 -43.42
N GLU A 12 -37.74 -16.08 -42.73
CA GLU A 12 -37.31 -17.48 -42.57
C GLU A 12 -37.17 -18.41 -43.79
N GLN A 13 -35.93 -18.88 -44.01
CA GLN A 13 -35.66 -20.32 -43.90
C GLN A 13 -34.17 -20.58 -43.66
N GLU A 14 -33.91 -21.16 -42.49
CA GLU A 14 -32.68 -21.81 -42.05
C GLU A 14 -32.39 -23.05 -42.92
N HIS A 15 -31.10 -23.35 -43.12
CA HIS A 15 -30.69 -24.73 -43.37
C HIS A 15 -29.38 -25.01 -42.64
N ASP A 16 -29.52 -25.86 -41.62
CA ASP A 16 -28.47 -26.47 -40.83
C ASP A 16 -27.48 -27.27 -41.69
N GLY A 17 -26.20 -27.15 -41.35
CA GLY A 17 -25.11 -27.97 -41.89
C GLY A 17 -24.03 -28.18 -40.83
N HIS A 18 -24.23 -29.21 -39.99
CA HIS A 18 -23.19 -29.76 -39.11
C HIS A 18 -21.93 -30.15 -39.90
N PRO A 19 -20.71 -29.81 -39.41
CA PRO A 19 -19.51 -30.49 -39.86
C PRO A 19 -19.13 -31.63 -38.89
N SER A 20 -19.03 -32.80 -39.50
CA SER A 20 -18.49 -34.08 -39.03
C SER A 20 -17.01 -34.02 -38.61
N HIS A 21 -16.67 -34.69 -37.50
CA HIS A 21 -15.31 -35.12 -37.17
C HIS A 21 -14.79 -36.20 -38.13
N PRO A 22 -13.47 -36.22 -38.41
CA PRO A 22 -12.67 -37.44 -38.17
C PRO A 22 -11.19 -37.13 -37.77
N PRO A 23 -10.26 -38.10 -37.66
CA PRO A 23 -10.01 -38.94 -36.49
C PRO A 23 -8.59 -38.77 -35.87
N LEU A 24 -8.39 -39.48 -34.76
CA LEU A 24 -7.19 -39.59 -33.93
C LEU A 24 -5.94 -40.18 -34.61
N CYS A 25 -4.79 -39.80 -34.02
CA CYS A 25 -3.56 -40.59 -33.87
C CYS A 25 -2.50 -40.50 -34.99
N ALA A 26 -1.58 -39.54 -34.85
CA ALA A 26 -0.24 -39.61 -35.42
C ALA A 26 0.80 -39.41 -34.31
N THR A 27 1.45 -40.50 -33.91
CA THR A 27 2.52 -40.56 -32.94
C THR A 27 3.79 -39.98 -33.56
N MET A 28 4.08 -38.71 -33.30
CA MET A 28 5.33 -38.08 -33.75
C MET A 28 6.45 -38.41 -32.75
N ARG A 29 7.25 -39.43 -33.08
CA ARG A 29 8.53 -39.70 -32.41
C ARG A 29 9.53 -38.60 -32.80
N ILE A 30 9.82 -37.70 -31.87
CA ILE A 30 10.98 -36.81 -31.99
C ILE A 30 12.21 -37.63 -31.58
N SER A 31 12.95 -38.11 -32.57
CA SER A 31 14.32 -38.62 -32.38
C SER A 31 15.25 -37.43 -32.13
N ILE A 32 15.66 -37.22 -30.88
CA ILE A 32 16.76 -36.31 -30.56
C ILE A 32 18.05 -37.06 -30.89
N THR A 33 18.60 -36.82 -32.07
CA THR A 33 19.98 -37.22 -32.40
C THR A 33 20.93 -36.35 -31.56
N CYS A 34 21.62 -36.99 -30.62
CA CYS A 34 22.65 -36.39 -29.80
C CYS A 34 23.90 -36.13 -30.66
N THR A 35 24.02 -34.94 -31.23
CA THR A 35 25.26 -34.48 -31.88
C THR A 35 26.24 -34.02 -30.82
N ALA A 36 27.47 -34.53 -30.93
CA ALA A 36 28.57 -34.37 -30.00
C ALA A 36 28.95 -32.91 -29.76
N ILE A 37 29.00 -32.52 -28.48
CA ILE A 37 29.64 -31.28 -28.01
C ILE A 37 31.16 -31.52 -27.98
N PRO A 38 32.00 -30.68 -28.60
CA PRO A 38 33.45 -30.84 -28.51
C PRO A 38 33.94 -30.59 -27.08
N ARG A 39 34.71 -31.55 -26.55
CA ARG A 39 35.42 -31.47 -25.27
C ARG A 39 36.35 -30.25 -25.26
N ILE A 40 35.99 -29.23 -24.48
CA ILE A 40 36.93 -28.20 -24.05
C ILE A 40 37.80 -28.80 -22.94
N VAL A 41 39.10 -28.92 -23.23
CA VAL A 41 40.13 -29.35 -22.29
C VAL A 41 40.30 -28.25 -21.24
N ALA A 42 39.98 -28.56 -19.97
CA ALA A 42 40.24 -27.67 -18.85
C ALA A 42 41.75 -27.62 -18.57
N SER A 43 42.42 -26.57 -19.03
CA SER A 43 43.75 -26.21 -18.53
C SER A 43 43.62 -25.68 -17.10
N ARG A 44 44.35 -26.30 -16.14
CA ARG A 44 44.47 -25.81 -14.76
C ARG A 44 45.04 -24.39 -14.76
N LEU A 45 44.20 -23.39 -14.50
CA LEU A 45 44.62 -22.05 -14.14
C LEU A 45 44.69 -21.97 -12.62
N THR A 46 45.89 -21.75 -12.09
CA THR A 46 46.14 -21.45 -10.67
C THR A 46 45.54 -20.10 -10.30
N PRO A 47 44.92 -19.95 -9.11
CA PRO A 47 44.37 -18.66 -8.69
C PRO A 47 45.48 -17.62 -8.43
N PRO A 48 45.26 -16.33 -8.73
CA PRO A 48 46.22 -15.28 -8.37
C PRO A 48 46.27 -15.08 -6.84
N PRO A 49 47.42 -14.66 -6.28
CA PRO A 49 47.57 -14.46 -4.84
C PRO A 49 46.73 -13.28 -4.32
N ALA A 50 46.17 -13.44 -3.12
CA ALA A 50 45.38 -12.43 -2.42
C ALA A 50 46.19 -11.17 -2.08
N PRO A 51 45.58 -9.96 -2.08
CA PRO A 51 46.24 -8.74 -1.66
C PRO A 51 46.55 -8.78 -0.15
N ARG A 52 47.82 -8.50 0.19
CA ARG A 52 48.30 -8.39 1.58
C ARG A 52 47.81 -7.08 2.19
N TRP A 53 46.97 -7.18 3.20
CA TRP A 53 46.65 -6.07 4.11
C TRP A 53 47.78 -5.96 5.16
N PRO A 54 48.32 -4.76 5.44
CA PRO A 54 49.32 -4.61 6.49
C PRO A 54 48.68 -4.87 7.86
N THR A 55 49.25 -5.84 8.59
CA THR A 55 48.95 -6.12 9.99
C THR A 55 49.43 -4.96 10.85
N PHE A 56 48.50 -4.23 11.46
CA PHE A 56 48.83 -3.27 12.51
C PHE A 56 48.78 -3.99 13.86
N SER A 57 49.96 -4.16 14.47
CA SER A 57 50.15 -4.71 15.80
C SER A 57 49.72 -3.67 16.84
N TYR A 58 48.86 -4.06 17.78
CA TYR A 58 48.56 -3.25 18.97
C TYR A 58 49.68 -3.41 20.01
N PRO A 59 50.36 -2.34 20.44
CA PRO A 59 51.19 -2.40 21.63
C PRO A 59 50.32 -2.33 22.89
N THR A 60 50.47 -3.35 23.72
CA THR A 60 50.06 -3.41 25.12
C THR A 60 50.98 -2.52 25.96
N SER A 61 50.48 -1.39 26.47
CA SER A 61 51.03 -0.73 27.66
C SER A 61 50.10 0.39 28.15
N PHE A 62 49.49 0.19 29.32
CA PHE A 62 48.84 1.23 30.11
C PHE A 62 49.87 1.99 30.94
N PRO A 63 49.79 3.33 31.02
CA PRO A 63 50.14 4.05 32.22
C PRO A 63 48.87 4.56 32.92
N HIS A 64 48.87 4.39 34.24
CA HIS A 64 47.93 4.99 35.19
C HIS A 64 47.99 6.53 35.20
N SER A 65 46.91 7.13 35.69
CA SER A 65 46.78 8.49 36.26
C SER A 65 46.15 9.56 35.36
N ALA A 66 44.87 9.84 35.60
CA ALA A 66 44.38 11.06 36.27
C ALA A 66 42.89 11.25 35.94
N LEU A 67 42.02 11.05 36.93
CA LEU A 67 40.61 11.45 36.84
C LEU A 67 40.54 12.97 36.64
N ARG A 68 40.12 13.40 35.46
CA ARG A 68 39.61 14.75 35.24
C ARG A 68 38.12 14.65 34.91
N THR A 69 37.31 15.14 35.83
CA THR A 69 35.87 15.33 35.69
C THR A 69 35.60 16.23 34.48
N MET A 70 35.27 15.63 33.35
CA MET A 70 34.77 16.35 32.17
C MET A 70 33.25 16.46 32.33
N SER A 71 32.81 17.65 32.72
CA SER A 71 31.41 18.04 32.69
C SER A 71 30.89 17.91 31.26
N SER A 72 29.93 17.01 31.05
CA SER A 72 29.24 16.79 29.79
C SER A 72 28.40 18.02 29.43
N ALA A 73 28.99 18.97 28.70
CA ALA A 73 28.23 19.97 27.99
C ALA A 73 27.58 19.30 26.76
N THR A 74 26.32 18.88 26.94
CA THR A 74 25.44 18.45 25.84
C THR A 74 25.31 19.63 24.88
N THR A 75 26.11 19.62 23.81
CA THR A 75 25.97 20.59 22.73
C THR A 75 24.75 20.16 21.95
N ALA A 76 23.62 20.83 22.18
CA ALA A 76 22.41 20.64 21.41
C ALA A 76 22.74 20.85 19.93
N VAL A 77 22.50 19.82 19.11
CA VAL A 77 22.49 19.96 17.66
C VAL A 77 21.47 21.05 17.32
N PRO A 78 21.85 22.14 16.63
CA PRO A 78 20.88 23.17 16.25
C PRO A 78 19.82 22.51 15.36
N SER A 79 18.57 22.49 15.82
CA SER A 79 17.43 22.12 15.00
C SER A 79 17.38 23.09 13.81
N GLN A 80 17.70 22.59 12.62
CA GLN A 80 17.48 23.31 11.38
C GLN A 80 16.01 23.80 11.37
N PRO A 81 15.72 25.07 11.06
CA PRO A 81 14.35 25.53 10.93
C PRO A 81 13.69 24.73 9.80
N THR A 82 12.81 23.80 10.16
CA THR A 82 12.04 23.06 9.18
C THR A 82 11.06 24.04 8.54
N LYS A 83 11.24 24.34 7.26
CA LYS A 83 10.25 25.10 6.48
C LYS A 83 8.94 24.32 6.53
N SER A 84 7.96 24.85 7.26
CA SER A 84 6.63 24.26 7.42
C SER A 84 5.64 25.03 6.55
N PHE A 85 4.92 24.30 5.70
CA PHE A 85 3.85 24.81 4.85
C PHE A 85 2.48 24.47 5.44
N SER A 86 1.47 25.28 5.14
CA SER A 86 0.09 24.96 5.49
C SER A 86 -0.41 23.70 4.76
N ARG A 87 -1.25 22.92 5.43
CA ARG A 87 -1.97 21.80 4.82
C ARG A 87 -3.25 22.28 4.13
N SER A 88 -3.69 21.57 3.12
CA SER A 88 -5.01 21.80 2.51
C SER A 88 -6.13 21.52 3.54
N PRO A 89 -7.27 22.23 3.47
CA PRO A 89 -8.41 21.90 4.31
C PRO A 89 -8.94 20.50 3.98
N ILE A 90 -9.47 19.80 5.00
CA ILE A 90 -10.08 18.49 4.80
C ILE A 90 -11.41 18.69 4.03
N PRO A 91 -11.58 18.07 2.85
CA PRO A 91 -12.78 18.18 2.05
C PRO A 91 -13.94 17.46 2.73
N LYS A 92 -15.18 17.92 2.45
CA LYS A 92 -16.38 17.22 2.90
C LYS A 92 -16.44 15.83 2.26
N ASN A 93 -17.06 14.88 2.96
CA ASN A 93 -17.25 13.53 2.42
C ASN A 93 -18.20 13.56 1.22
N MET A 94 -17.67 13.34 0.03
CA MET A 94 -18.43 13.32 -1.22
C MET A 94 -19.35 12.09 -1.36
N LEU A 95 -19.14 11.06 -0.54
CA LEU A 95 -19.97 9.85 -0.50
C LEU A 95 -21.16 9.97 0.48
N GLY A 96 -21.33 11.12 1.15
CA GLY A 96 -22.30 11.32 2.23
C GLY A 96 -21.76 10.92 3.60
N GLU A 97 -22.43 11.29 4.70
CA GLU A 97 -21.91 11.11 6.08
C GLU A 97 -21.60 9.64 6.43
N GLU A 98 -22.35 8.70 5.85
CA GLU A 98 -22.17 7.25 6.07
C GLU A 98 -21.45 6.52 4.92
N GLY A 99 -21.09 7.23 3.85
CA GLY A 99 -20.45 6.66 2.67
C GLY A 99 -18.94 6.48 2.87
N TYR A 100 -18.42 5.29 2.59
CA TYR A 100 -16.98 4.99 2.68
C TYR A 100 -16.46 4.34 1.39
N ILE A 101 -15.18 4.54 1.13
CA ILE A 101 -14.44 3.81 0.09
C ILE A 101 -14.49 2.31 0.42
N ARG A 102 -14.95 1.49 -0.53
CA ARG A 102 -15.00 0.03 -0.39
C ARG A 102 -13.94 -0.67 -1.22
N THR A 103 -13.70 -0.18 -2.43
CA THR A 103 -12.80 -0.81 -3.38
C THR A 103 -11.70 0.12 -3.82
N ALA A 104 -10.51 -0.45 -4.04
CA ALA A 104 -9.38 0.27 -4.58
C ALA A 104 -8.70 -0.43 -5.75
N ALA A 105 -7.97 0.37 -6.53
CA ALA A 105 -7.01 -0.10 -7.52
C ALA A 105 -5.72 0.74 -7.50
N ALA A 106 -4.62 0.17 -8.00
CA ALA A 106 -3.38 0.89 -8.23
C ALA A 106 -3.03 0.88 -9.72
N LEU A 107 -2.60 2.03 -10.24
CA LEU A 107 -2.00 2.21 -11.56
C LEU A 107 -0.53 2.60 -11.39
N ILE A 108 0.36 1.64 -11.54
CA ILE A 108 1.80 1.83 -11.46
C ILE A 108 2.30 2.16 -12.88
N ILE A 109 3.01 3.27 -13.02
CA ILE A 109 3.45 3.82 -14.31
C ILE A 109 4.97 3.85 -14.27
N GLY A 110 5.62 3.09 -15.15
CA GLY A 110 7.08 3.01 -15.18
C GLY A 110 7.60 1.83 -16.00
N ASP A 111 8.31 2.12 -17.08
CA ASP A 111 8.98 1.10 -17.91
C ASP A 111 9.97 0.26 -17.11
N GLU A 112 10.64 0.86 -16.12
CA GLU A 112 11.60 0.17 -15.25
C GLU A 112 10.96 -0.89 -14.35
N ILE A 113 9.64 -0.79 -14.13
CA ILE A 113 8.88 -1.83 -13.44
C ILE A 113 8.60 -2.98 -14.41
N LEU A 114 8.15 -2.67 -15.62
CA LEU A 114 7.83 -3.66 -16.66
C LEU A 114 9.05 -4.45 -17.12
N ASN A 115 10.20 -3.79 -17.28
CA ASN A 115 11.46 -4.44 -17.67
C ASN A 115 12.21 -5.08 -16.49
N GLY A 116 11.67 -5.00 -15.27
CA GLY A 116 12.22 -5.64 -14.08
C GLY A 116 13.49 -4.99 -13.51
N LYS A 117 13.91 -3.83 -14.00
CA LYS A 117 15.05 -3.08 -13.45
C LYS A 117 14.77 -2.63 -12.01
N THR A 118 13.54 -2.25 -11.70
CA THR A 118 13.12 -1.81 -10.37
C THR A 118 12.05 -2.74 -9.83
N HIS A 119 12.27 -3.25 -8.62
CA HIS A 119 11.23 -3.98 -7.90
C HIS A 119 10.17 -2.99 -7.39
N ASP A 120 8.93 -3.15 -7.84
CA ASP A 120 7.79 -2.36 -7.34
C ASP A 120 7.57 -2.62 -5.84
N ARG A 121 7.77 -1.57 -5.04
CA ARG A 121 7.48 -1.57 -3.60
C ARG A 121 6.21 -0.80 -3.27
N ASN A 122 5.74 0.04 -4.19
CA ASN A 122 4.66 0.99 -3.94
C ASN A 122 3.32 0.27 -3.96
N SER A 123 3.11 -0.67 -4.89
CA SER A 123 1.92 -1.52 -4.87
C SER A 123 1.82 -2.37 -3.61
N HIS A 124 2.95 -2.88 -3.09
CA HIS A 124 2.97 -3.61 -1.82
C HIS A 124 2.55 -2.71 -0.64
N VAL A 125 3.13 -1.51 -0.53
CA VAL A 125 2.76 -0.52 0.49
C VAL A 125 1.28 -0.16 0.39
N PHE A 126 0.76 0.03 -0.84
CA PHE A 126 -0.65 0.33 -1.05
C PHE A 126 -1.57 -0.82 -0.69
N ALA A 127 -1.18 -2.06 -0.98
CA ALA A 127 -1.93 -3.26 -0.58
C ALA A 127 -2.01 -3.41 0.95
N GLN A 128 -0.92 -3.12 1.66
CA GLN A 128 -0.91 -3.07 3.12
C GLN A 128 -1.83 -1.97 3.63
N TYR A 129 -1.72 -0.75 3.10
CA TYR A 129 -2.57 0.38 3.46
C TYR A 129 -4.07 0.05 3.27
N CYS A 130 -4.44 -0.51 2.12
CA CYS A 130 -5.83 -0.89 1.85
C CYS A 130 -6.34 -1.92 2.87
N PHE A 131 -5.54 -2.96 3.13
CA PHE A 131 -5.88 -3.99 4.13
C PHE A 131 -6.08 -3.39 5.52
N GLU A 132 -5.13 -2.58 5.99
CA GLU A 132 -5.16 -1.91 7.29
C GLU A 132 -6.35 -0.96 7.45
N HIS A 133 -6.86 -0.40 6.35
CA HIS A 133 -8.00 0.51 6.35
C HIS A 133 -9.33 -0.15 5.95
N GLY A 134 -9.35 -1.47 5.71
CA GLY A 134 -10.56 -2.20 5.34
C GLY A 134 -11.10 -1.88 3.96
N VAL A 135 -10.23 -1.42 3.06
CA VAL A 135 -10.52 -1.19 1.65
C VAL A 135 -10.06 -2.41 0.85
N ASP A 136 -10.92 -2.95 0.00
CA ASP A 136 -10.60 -4.09 -0.83
C ASP A 136 -9.77 -3.63 -2.04
N LEU A 137 -8.46 -3.90 -2.02
CA LEU A 137 -7.64 -3.74 -3.22
C LEU A 137 -8.00 -4.82 -4.24
N LYS A 138 -8.72 -4.44 -5.30
CA LYS A 138 -9.22 -5.37 -6.32
C LYS A 138 -8.28 -5.53 -7.49
N ARG A 139 -7.40 -4.56 -7.74
CA ARG A 139 -6.50 -4.59 -8.89
C ARG A 139 -5.23 -3.76 -8.70
N ILE A 140 -4.11 -4.27 -9.21
CA ILE A 140 -2.89 -3.50 -9.47
C ILE A 140 -2.60 -3.69 -10.96
N GLU A 141 -2.42 -2.60 -11.69
CA GLU A 141 -1.99 -2.61 -13.08
C GLU A 141 -0.67 -1.87 -13.18
N VAL A 142 0.27 -2.44 -13.94
CA VAL A 142 1.54 -1.79 -14.28
C VAL A 142 1.48 -1.50 -15.77
N VAL A 143 1.71 -0.25 -16.15
CA VAL A 143 1.71 0.21 -17.54
C VAL A 143 3.01 0.93 -17.86
N ALA A 144 3.31 1.00 -19.16
CA ALA A 144 4.46 1.74 -19.68
C ALA A 144 4.32 3.25 -19.45
N ASP A 145 5.42 3.98 -19.60
CA ASP A 145 5.40 5.45 -19.70
C ASP A 145 4.88 5.89 -21.09
N ASP A 146 3.66 5.43 -21.42
CA ASP A 146 2.96 5.68 -22.67
C ASP A 146 1.61 6.37 -22.41
N GLU A 147 1.33 7.43 -23.17
CA GLU A 147 0.16 8.28 -22.95
C GLU A 147 -1.17 7.52 -23.16
N ASP A 148 -1.25 6.67 -24.19
CA ASP A 148 -2.48 5.95 -24.53
C ASP A 148 -2.76 4.83 -23.52
N GLU A 149 -1.72 4.12 -23.06
CA GLU A 149 -1.82 3.12 -21.99
C GLU A 149 -2.31 3.74 -20.67
N ILE A 150 -1.75 4.90 -20.27
CA ILE A 150 -2.18 5.60 -19.05
C ILE A 150 -3.64 6.07 -19.19
N ILE A 151 -4.04 6.58 -20.36
CA ILE A 151 -5.42 7.03 -20.62
C ILE A 151 -6.40 5.86 -20.56
N GLU A 152 -6.12 4.75 -21.22
CA GLU A 152 -6.97 3.55 -21.22
C GLU A 152 -7.18 3.05 -19.79
N ALA A 153 -6.06 2.80 -19.08
CA ALA A 153 -6.11 2.22 -17.75
C ALA A 153 -6.81 3.15 -16.76
N SER A 154 -6.49 4.45 -16.77
CA SER A 154 -7.12 5.42 -15.86
C SER A 154 -8.64 5.50 -16.03
N ARG A 155 -9.15 5.46 -17.27
CA ARG A 155 -10.60 5.45 -17.56
C ARG A 155 -11.25 4.17 -17.09
N ARG A 156 -10.66 3.02 -17.41
CA ARG A 156 -11.21 1.73 -17.04
C ARG A 156 -11.22 1.49 -15.53
N LEU A 157 -10.21 1.97 -14.80
CA LEU A 157 -10.12 1.83 -13.35
C LEU A 157 -11.11 2.76 -12.63
N ILE A 158 -11.28 4.00 -13.07
CA ILE A 158 -12.16 4.97 -12.38
C ILE A 158 -13.65 4.61 -12.47
N GLU A 159 -14.03 3.89 -13.52
CA GLU A 159 -15.39 3.36 -13.69
C GLU A 159 -15.71 2.25 -12.69
N LYS A 160 -14.71 1.45 -12.31
CA LYS A 160 -14.92 0.21 -11.53
C LYS A 160 -14.64 0.34 -10.04
N TYR A 161 -13.82 1.31 -9.63
CA TYR A 161 -13.31 1.40 -8.27
C TYR A 161 -13.57 2.76 -7.62
N ASP A 162 -13.59 2.78 -6.29
CA ASP A 162 -13.89 3.99 -5.51
C ASP A 162 -12.64 4.84 -5.26
N PHE A 163 -11.49 4.18 -5.12
CA PHE A 163 -10.22 4.82 -4.82
C PHE A 163 -9.10 4.27 -5.69
N ILE A 164 -8.44 5.12 -6.44
CA ILE A 164 -7.33 4.73 -7.31
C ILE A 164 -6.11 5.52 -6.89
N VAL A 165 -4.98 4.85 -6.71
CA VAL A 165 -3.69 5.54 -6.61
C VAL A 165 -2.91 5.34 -7.89
N THR A 166 -2.19 6.37 -8.31
CA THR A 166 -1.11 6.20 -9.29
C THR A 166 0.25 6.27 -8.60
N SER A 167 1.27 5.69 -9.22
CA SER A 167 2.65 5.85 -8.77
C SER A 167 3.58 5.92 -9.97
N GLY A 168 4.39 6.98 -10.05
CA GLY A 168 5.37 7.18 -11.12
C GLY A 168 4.99 8.27 -12.13
N GLY A 169 5.94 8.63 -12.98
CA GLY A 169 5.77 9.57 -14.09
C GLY A 169 5.41 11.03 -13.73
N ILE A 170 5.88 11.55 -12.58
CA ILE A 170 5.61 12.94 -12.15
C ILE A 170 6.88 13.79 -11.89
N GLY A 171 8.04 13.27 -12.23
CA GLY A 171 9.31 13.98 -12.14
C GLY A 171 9.55 14.97 -13.29
N PRO A 172 10.80 15.44 -13.44
CA PRO A 172 11.14 16.49 -14.41
C PRO A 172 11.54 15.97 -15.79
N THR A 173 11.60 14.64 -16.02
CA THR A 173 12.11 14.08 -17.28
C THR A 173 11.00 13.98 -18.34
N HIS A 174 11.35 13.52 -19.54
CA HIS A 174 10.44 13.56 -20.69
C HIS A 174 9.44 12.40 -20.70
N ASP A 175 9.82 11.29 -20.08
CA ASP A 175 9.03 10.11 -19.75
C ASP A 175 8.08 10.34 -18.56
N ASP A 176 8.27 11.40 -17.76
CA ASP A 176 7.34 11.77 -16.69
C ASP A 176 6.05 12.44 -17.23
N ILE A 177 5.16 11.62 -17.78
CA ILE A 177 3.95 12.07 -18.50
C ILE A 177 2.62 11.80 -17.77
N THR A 178 2.63 11.37 -16.51
CA THR A 178 1.41 10.98 -15.76
C THR A 178 0.40 12.13 -15.68
N TYR A 179 0.84 13.34 -15.30
CA TYR A 179 -0.08 14.49 -15.20
C TYR A 179 -0.68 14.88 -16.56
N GLN A 180 0.14 14.92 -17.61
CA GLN A 180 -0.32 15.23 -18.96
C GLN A 180 -1.33 14.20 -19.46
N SER A 181 -1.02 12.92 -19.29
CA SER A 181 -1.87 11.81 -19.73
C SER A 181 -3.20 11.79 -18.99
N LEU A 182 -3.21 12.02 -17.66
CA LEU A 182 -4.44 12.12 -16.88
C LEU A 182 -5.26 13.38 -17.22
N ALA A 183 -4.61 14.51 -17.51
CA ALA A 183 -5.30 15.71 -17.99
C ALA A 183 -6.03 15.41 -19.31
N LYS A 184 -5.36 14.77 -20.27
CA LYS A 184 -5.95 14.34 -21.55
C LYS A 184 -7.05 13.29 -21.35
N SER A 185 -6.86 12.34 -20.44
CA SER A 185 -7.83 11.29 -20.11
C SER A 185 -9.19 11.86 -19.71
N PHE A 186 -9.20 12.93 -18.91
CA PHE A 186 -10.40 13.55 -18.35
C PHE A 186 -10.74 14.92 -18.94
N ASN A 187 -10.15 15.26 -20.09
CA ASN A 187 -10.36 16.53 -20.80
C ASN A 187 -10.20 17.75 -19.89
N GLN A 188 -9.16 17.74 -19.05
CA GLN A 188 -8.81 18.83 -18.16
C GLN A 188 -7.64 19.63 -18.74
N PRO A 189 -7.62 20.97 -18.61
CA PRO A 189 -6.45 21.77 -18.94
C PRO A 189 -5.24 21.39 -18.08
N LEU A 190 -4.05 21.68 -18.59
CA LEU A 190 -2.79 21.42 -17.93
C LEU A 190 -2.06 22.77 -17.74
N GLN A 191 -1.86 23.20 -16.50
CA GLN A 191 -1.36 24.54 -16.18
C GLN A 191 -0.39 24.52 -14.99
N TYR A 192 0.46 25.54 -14.90
CA TYR A 192 1.31 25.71 -13.71
C TYR A 192 0.43 26.02 -12.51
N HIS A 193 0.60 25.24 -11.44
CA HIS A 193 -0.09 25.47 -10.20
C HIS A 193 0.76 26.36 -9.28
N ASP A 194 0.33 27.62 -9.09
CA ASP A 194 1.12 28.66 -8.42
C ASP A 194 1.63 28.26 -7.04
N GLU A 195 0.81 27.62 -6.21
CA GLU A 195 1.22 27.19 -4.87
C GLU A 195 2.27 26.07 -4.94
N THR A 196 2.17 25.16 -5.92
CA THR A 196 3.17 24.11 -6.13
C THR A 196 4.50 24.72 -6.57
N VAL A 197 4.46 25.68 -7.51
CA VAL A 197 5.66 26.44 -7.95
C VAL A 197 6.30 27.17 -6.78
N ARG A 198 5.49 27.84 -5.94
CA ARG A 198 5.95 28.57 -4.77
C ARG A 198 6.66 27.65 -3.77
N ARG A 199 6.02 26.53 -3.38
CA ARG A 199 6.60 25.55 -2.44
C ARG A 199 7.86 24.88 -3.00
N LEU A 200 7.85 24.51 -4.28
CA LEU A 200 9.01 23.93 -4.97
C LEU A 200 10.19 24.90 -4.92
N THR A 201 9.97 26.15 -5.28
CA THR A 201 11.00 27.20 -5.25
C THR A 201 11.52 27.41 -3.83
N GLU A 202 10.63 27.51 -2.85
CA GLU A 202 10.99 27.72 -1.44
C GLU A 202 11.79 26.55 -0.85
N MET A 203 11.46 25.30 -1.19
CA MET A 203 12.21 24.12 -0.72
C MET A 203 13.55 23.92 -1.44
N THR A 204 13.72 24.47 -2.64
CA THR A 204 14.91 24.22 -3.47
C THR A 204 15.89 25.38 -3.50
N LYS A 205 15.48 26.61 -3.16
CA LYS A 205 16.31 27.83 -3.28
C LYS A 205 17.70 27.77 -2.63
N ASP A 206 17.85 27.03 -1.53
CA ASP A 206 19.11 26.93 -0.78
C ASP A 206 20.02 25.79 -1.27
N ARG A 207 19.56 25.00 -2.25
CA ARG A 207 20.31 23.86 -2.76
C ARG A 207 21.41 24.32 -3.72
N PRO A 208 22.68 23.90 -3.54
CA PRO A 208 23.81 24.41 -4.32
C PRO A 208 23.63 24.31 -5.84
N TRP A 209 23.01 23.22 -6.31
CA TRP A 209 22.81 22.98 -7.74
C TRP A 209 21.78 23.92 -8.38
N VAL A 210 20.85 24.51 -7.61
CA VAL A 210 19.84 25.43 -8.17
C VAL A 210 20.50 26.69 -8.74
N LYS A 211 21.58 27.17 -8.11
CA LYS A 211 22.38 28.30 -8.63
C LYS A 211 23.15 27.96 -9.92
N GLN A 212 23.34 26.67 -10.20
CA GLN A 212 24.11 26.17 -11.34
C GLN A 212 23.22 25.76 -12.52
N GLN A 213 21.88 25.79 -12.36
CA GLN A 213 20.97 25.37 -13.43
C GLN A 213 20.97 26.35 -14.59
N ASN A 214 20.99 25.84 -15.82
CA ASN A 214 20.67 26.61 -17.02
C ASN A 214 19.14 26.79 -17.18
N GLU A 215 18.71 27.48 -18.23
CA GLU A 215 17.29 27.77 -18.47
C GLU A 215 16.45 26.50 -18.74
N GLU A 216 16.98 25.56 -19.50
CA GLU A 216 16.32 24.28 -19.80
C GLU A 216 16.10 23.45 -18.52
N GLN A 217 17.12 23.35 -17.67
CA GLN A 217 17.05 22.63 -16.39
C GLN A 217 16.05 23.26 -15.42
N ARG A 218 15.97 24.61 -15.38
CA ARG A 218 14.95 25.32 -14.60
C ARG A 218 13.55 25.05 -15.14
N THR A 219 13.40 25.02 -16.47
CA THR A 219 12.13 24.69 -17.13
C THR A 219 11.71 23.26 -16.82
N ALA A 220 12.61 22.28 -16.93
CA ALA A 220 12.37 20.89 -16.55
C ALA A 220 11.95 20.75 -15.08
N THR A 221 12.60 21.49 -14.18
CA THR A 221 12.23 21.52 -12.76
C THR A 221 10.82 22.08 -12.55
N LYS A 222 10.47 23.17 -13.24
CA LYS A 222 9.14 23.79 -13.15
C LYS A 222 8.03 22.89 -13.71
N ARG A 223 8.31 22.03 -14.70
CA ARG A 223 7.32 21.09 -15.28
C ARG A 223 6.68 20.18 -14.23
N MET A 224 7.35 19.87 -13.12
CA MET A 224 6.75 19.08 -12.03
C MET A 224 5.59 19.80 -11.31
N ALA A 225 5.45 21.11 -11.50
CA ALA A 225 4.34 21.91 -11.01
C ALA A 225 3.26 22.17 -12.08
N LEU A 226 3.40 21.55 -13.25
CA LEU A 226 2.40 21.55 -14.30
C LEU A 226 1.36 20.46 -13.98
N LEU A 227 0.21 20.87 -13.46
CA LEU A 227 -0.82 19.97 -12.95
C LEU A 227 -2.10 20.06 -13.80
N PRO A 228 -2.91 19.00 -13.86
CA PRO A 228 -4.27 19.13 -14.37
C PRO A 228 -5.04 20.16 -13.53
N THR A 229 -5.88 20.97 -14.15
CA THR A 229 -6.71 21.98 -13.46
C THR A 229 -8.16 21.90 -13.94
N GLY A 230 -9.09 22.51 -13.21
CA GLY A 230 -10.52 22.50 -13.51
C GLY A 230 -11.35 21.88 -12.39
N ASP A 231 -12.67 21.84 -12.58
CA ASP A 231 -13.65 21.48 -11.53
C ASP A 231 -13.54 20.04 -11.04
N LEU A 232 -12.85 19.18 -11.79
CA LEU A 232 -12.63 17.78 -11.45
C LEU A 232 -11.30 17.54 -10.75
N VAL A 233 -10.46 18.56 -10.55
CA VAL A 233 -9.08 18.38 -10.07
C VAL A 233 -8.83 19.17 -8.79
N GLU A 234 -8.26 18.48 -7.81
CA GLU A 234 -8.00 19.02 -6.48
C GLU A 234 -6.54 18.71 -6.07
N PRO A 235 -5.63 19.69 -6.15
CA PRO A 235 -4.29 19.57 -5.57
C PRO A 235 -4.36 19.63 -4.04
N LEU A 236 -4.02 18.52 -3.36
CA LEU A 236 -4.03 18.40 -1.90
C LEU A 236 -2.61 18.44 -1.34
N PHE A 237 -2.29 19.47 -0.58
CA PHE A 237 -1.05 19.52 0.19
C PHE A 237 -1.28 18.87 1.56
N VAL A 238 -0.96 17.59 1.64
CA VAL A 238 -1.23 16.78 2.83
C VAL A 238 -0.10 16.84 3.88
N GLY A 239 1.09 17.27 3.47
CA GLY A 239 2.27 17.39 4.34
C GLY A 239 2.78 18.82 4.46
N GLU A 240 3.42 19.12 5.60
CA GLU A 240 3.97 20.45 5.90
C GLU A 240 5.41 20.63 5.42
N ASP A 241 6.15 19.53 5.25
CA ASP A 241 7.58 19.51 4.94
C ASP A 241 7.86 19.02 3.52
N THR A 242 6.85 19.08 2.64
CA THR A 242 6.93 18.69 1.23
C THR A 242 6.20 19.68 0.35
N TRP A 243 6.74 19.91 -0.84
CA TRP A 243 6.13 20.75 -1.87
C TRP A 243 5.22 19.94 -2.80
N VAL A 244 5.35 18.61 -2.82
CA VAL A 244 4.63 17.73 -3.74
C VAL A 244 3.19 17.54 -3.26
N PRO A 245 2.17 17.97 -4.01
CA PRO A 245 0.78 17.71 -3.68
C PRO A 245 0.38 16.27 -4.06
N VAL A 246 -0.68 15.77 -3.43
CA VAL A 246 -1.47 14.66 -3.98
C VAL A 246 -2.52 15.28 -4.89
N VAL A 247 -2.43 15.07 -6.19
CA VAL A 247 -3.45 15.58 -7.12
C VAL A 247 -4.59 14.58 -7.18
N ARG A 248 -5.77 14.99 -6.72
CA ARG A 248 -6.98 14.19 -6.76
C ARG A 248 -7.84 14.55 -7.97
N ILE A 249 -8.21 13.56 -8.78
CA ILE A 249 -9.01 13.73 -9.99
C ILE A 249 -10.34 12.98 -9.86
N LYS A 250 -11.45 13.67 -10.18
CA LYS A 250 -12.84 13.20 -10.06
C LYS A 250 -13.17 12.61 -8.69
N GLY A 251 -12.51 13.11 -7.64
CA GLY A 251 -12.66 12.62 -6.26
C GLY A 251 -12.14 11.20 -5.99
N LYS A 252 -11.57 10.50 -6.99
CA LYS A 252 -11.24 9.07 -6.91
C LYS A 252 -9.77 8.73 -7.17
N ILE A 253 -9.17 9.32 -8.21
CA ILE A 253 -7.77 9.07 -8.56
C ILE A 253 -6.88 10.00 -7.75
N CYS A 254 -5.93 9.47 -6.99
CA CYS A 254 -4.93 10.22 -6.25
C CYS A 254 -3.54 9.94 -6.84
N VAL A 255 -2.94 10.97 -7.45
CA VAL A 255 -1.62 10.87 -8.08
C VAL A 255 -0.53 10.99 -7.03
N LEU A 256 0.35 9.99 -6.96
CA LEU A 256 1.46 9.93 -6.00
C LEU A 256 2.80 9.70 -6.72
N PRO A 257 3.94 10.10 -6.12
CA PRO A 257 5.27 9.92 -6.71
C PRO A 257 5.68 8.44 -6.82
N GLY A 258 6.62 8.16 -7.73
CA GLY A 258 7.27 6.84 -7.84
C GLY A 258 8.30 6.56 -6.73
N ILE A 259 8.83 7.60 -6.08
CA ILE A 259 9.85 7.44 -5.02
C ILE A 259 9.23 6.77 -3.78
N PRO A 260 9.67 5.56 -3.36
CA PRO A 260 8.94 4.77 -2.37
C PRO A 260 8.74 5.44 -1.01
N GLY A 261 9.77 6.11 -0.50
CA GLY A 261 9.68 6.83 0.78
C GLY A 261 8.67 7.98 0.74
N LEU A 262 8.62 8.71 -0.38
CA LEU A 262 7.69 9.82 -0.56
C LEU A 262 6.27 9.33 -0.84
N PHE A 263 6.11 8.27 -1.65
CA PHE A 263 4.84 7.59 -1.89
C PHE A 263 4.20 7.16 -0.56
N LYS A 264 4.95 6.38 0.25
CA LYS A 264 4.47 5.90 1.56
C LYS A 264 4.05 7.09 2.42
N LYS A 265 4.90 8.11 2.54
CA LYS A 265 4.62 9.29 3.37
C LYS A 265 3.33 10.00 2.94
N LEU A 266 3.19 10.34 1.66
CA LEU A 266 2.03 11.05 1.14
C LEU A 266 0.75 10.23 1.27
N LEU A 267 0.81 8.92 1.01
CA LEU A 267 -0.32 8.01 1.17
C LEU A 267 -0.85 7.99 2.61
N HIS A 268 0.04 7.92 3.61
CA HIS A 268 -0.38 7.93 5.02
C HIS A 268 -0.93 9.30 5.43
N LEU A 269 -0.31 10.39 4.98
CA LEU A 269 -0.79 11.76 5.24
C LEU A 269 -2.13 12.07 4.55
N LEU A 270 -2.48 11.33 3.50
CA LEU A 270 -3.76 11.45 2.79
C LEU A 270 -4.94 10.86 3.58
N THR A 271 -4.69 9.99 4.57
CA THR A 271 -5.73 9.29 5.35
C THR A 271 -6.85 10.19 5.88
N PRO A 272 -6.61 11.38 6.46
CA PRO A 272 -7.68 12.27 6.94
C PRO A 272 -8.56 12.86 5.83
N TYR A 273 -8.09 12.82 4.57
CA TYR A 273 -8.77 13.35 3.39
C TYR A 273 -9.61 12.29 2.66
N LEU A 274 -9.62 11.05 3.18
CA LEU A 274 -10.31 9.91 2.59
C LEU A 274 -11.45 9.44 3.49
N PRO A 275 -12.66 9.21 2.95
CA PRO A 275 -13.75 8.61 3.70
C PRO A 275 -13.54 7.10 3.84
N LEU A 276 -12.63 6.72 4.75
CA LEU A 276 -12.25 5.31 4.97
C LEU A 276 -13.20 4.61 5.93
N PRO A 277 -13.37 3.28 5.80
CA PRO A 277 -14.17 2.50 6.73
C PRO A 277 -13.77 2.70 8.21
N PRO A 278 -14.76 2.69 9.13
CA PRO A 278 -14.50 2.80 10.56
C PRO A 278 -13.68 1.61 11.06
N LYS A 279 -12.98 1.79 12.19
CA LYS A 279 -12.09 0.76 12.74
C LYS A 279 -12.77 -0.60 12.95
N SER A 280 -14.05 -0.60 13.33
CA SER A 280 -14.84 -1.82 13.52
C SER A 280 -15.08 -2.65 12.25
N GLN A 281 -14.92 -2.06 11.06
CA GLN A 281 -15.08 -2.76 9.77
C GLN A 281 -13.74 -3.18 9.14
N ARG A 282 -12.61 -2.92 9.81
CA ARG A 282 -11.28 -3.26 9.29
C ARG A 282 -10.97 -4.74 9.54
N PRO A 283 -10.37 -5.45 8.58
CA PRO A 283 -9.97 -6.83 8.77
C PRO A 283 -8.81 -6.92 9.75
N LEU A 284 -8.76 -8.04 10.45
CA LEU A 284 -7.66 -8.49 11.29
C LEU A 284 -6.91 -9.60 10.56
N ARG A 285 -5.61 -9.70 10.85
CA ARG A 285 -4.77 -10.81 10.40
C ARG A 285 -4.06 -11.40 11.60
N ILE A 286 -4.23 -12.69 11.83
CA ILE A 286 -3.46 -13.45 12.81
C ILE A 286 -2.66 -14.51 12.06
N GLN A 287 -1.40 -14.67 12.42
CA GLN A 287 -0.53 -15.67 11.80
C GLN A 287 -0.08 -16.67 12.86
N VAL A 288 -0.23 -17.96 12.55
CA VAL A 288 0.29 -19.08 13.34
C VAL A 288 1.42 -19.71 12.55
N PHE A 289 2.58 -19.88 13.18
CA PHE A 289 3.70 -20.60 12.60
C PHE A 289 3.79 -22.02 13.17
N THR A 290 3.94 -23.00 12.29
CA THR A 290 4.20 -24.40 12.65
C THR A 290 5.39 -24.94 11.88
N GLU A 291 6.17 -25.81 12.51
CA GLU A 291 7.27 -26.53 11.85
C GLU A 291 6.76 -27.77 11.09
N ARG A 292 5.47 -28.12 11.23
CA ARG A 292 4.87 -29.22 10.50
C ARG A 292 4.84 -28.93 9.00
N PRO A 293 5.10 -29.95 8.14
CA PRO A 293 4.94 -29.82 6.70
C PRO A 293 3.52 -29.43 6.30
N GLU A 294 3.37 -28.63 5.23
CA GLU A 294 2.07 -28.18 4.75
C GLU A 294 1.11 -29.32 4.42
N SER A 295 1.63 -30.40 3.82
CA SER A 295 0.84 -31.58 3.48
C SER A 295 0.19 -32.26 4.69
N LEU A 296 0.78 -32.13 5.88
CA LEU A 296 0.25 -32.71 7.10
C LEU A 296 -0.94 -31.91 7.67
N ILE A 297 -0.91 -30.58 7.49
CA ILE A 297 -1.93 -29.68 8.05
C ILE A 297 -3.04 -29.34 7.03
N ALA A 298 -2.80 -29.52 5.73
CA ALA A 298 -3.73 -29.15 4.66
C ALA A 298 -5.16 -29.74 4.79
N PRO A 299 -5.35 -31.02 5.19
CA PRO A 299 -6.71 -31.55 5.40
C PRO A 299 -7.50 -30.81 6.48
N TYR A 300 -6.82 -30.46 7.59
CA TYR A 300 -7.42 -29.68 8.66
C TYR A 300 -7.73 -28.25 8.20
N LEU A 301 -6.81 -27.59 7.49
CA LEU A 301 -7.06 -26.23 6.99
C LEU A 301 -8.24 -26.19 6.01
N THR A 302 -8.44 -27.26 5.23
CA THR A 302 -9.59 -27.39 4.33
C THR A 302 -10.90 -27.49 5.10
N SER A 303 -10.99 -28.34 6.12
CA SER A 303 -12.20 -28.48 6.94
C SER A 303 -12.48 -27.19 7.74
N LEU A 304 -11.43 -26.56 8.27
CA LEU A 304 -11.51 -25.27 8.96
C LEU A 304 -12.04 -24.17 8.02
N GLN A 305 -11.53 -24.07 6.79
CA GLN A 305 -11.98 -23.06 5.82
C GLN A 305 -13.46 -23.25 5.46
N LEU A 306 -13.94 -24.50 5.30
CA LEU A 306 -15.36 -24.77 5.03
C LEU A 306 -16.26 -24.29 6.17
N ARG A 307 -15.85 -24.53 7.42
CA ARG A 307 -16.57 -24.07 8.61
C ARG A 307 -16.55 -22.54 8.75
N LEU A 308 -15.44 -21.90 8.40
CA LEU A 308 -15.22 -20.48 8.65
C LEU A 308 -15.65 -19.55 7.51
N LYS A 309 -15.82 -20.07 6.29
CA LYS A 309 -16.25 -19.30 5.11
C LYS A 309 -17.60 -18.58 5.31
N PRO A 310 -18.66 -19.17 5.91
CA PRO A 310 -19.91 -18.47 6.19
C PRO A 310 -19.76 -17.29 7.15
N HIS A 311 -18.71 -17.31 7.98
CA HIS A 311 -18.37 -16.23 8.91
C HIS A 311 -17.40 -15.20 8.30
N GLY A 312 -17.10 -15.29 7.00
CA GLY A 312 -16.21 -14.33 6.34
C GLY A 312 -14.75 -14.41 6.79
N ILE A 313 -14.33 -15.50 7.43
CA ILE A 313 -12.93 -15.75 7.80
C ILE A 313 -12.27 -16.58 6.70
N GLN A 314 -11.15 -16.08 6.20
CA GLN A 314 -10.30 -16.69 5.20
C GLN A 314 -9.03 -17.27 5.84
N ILE A 315 -8.59 -18.39 5.31
CA ILE A 315 -7.44 -19.14 5.78
C ILE A 315 -6.50 -19.34 4.59
N GLY A 316 -5.21 -19.08 4.81
CA GLY A 316 -4.17 -19.39 3.85
C GLY A 316 -2.97 -20.04 4.52
N SER A 317 -2.29 -20.93 3.81
CA SER A 317 -1.00 -21.50 4.20
C SER A 317 0.11 -20.93 3.31
N TYR A 318 1.25 -20.61 3.93
CA TYR A 318 2.42 -20.04 3.25
C TYR A 318 3.69 -20.74 3.75
N PRO A 319 4.18 -21.77 3.03
CA PRO A 319 5.39 -22.49 3.42
C PRO A 319 6.65 -21.61 3.31
N ILE A 320 7.57 -21.82 4.24
CA ILE A 320 8.96 -21.36 4.18
C ILE A 320 9.82 -22.60 3.97
N LEU A 321 10.53 -22.64 2.84
CA LEU A 321 11.35 -23.77 2.46
C LEU A 321 12.33 -24.16 3.58
N GLY A 322 12.24 -25.41 4.04
CA GLY A 322 13.12 -25.97 5.07
C GLY A 322 12.89 -25.47 6.50
N GLN A 323 11.84 -24.67 6.76
CA GLN A 323 11.57 -24.14 8.11
C GLN A 323 10.18 -24.51 8.65
N GLY A 324 9.13 -24.45 7.83
CA GLY A 324 7.76 -24.66 8.30
C GLY A 324 6.74 -23.89 7.48
N VAL A 325 5.57 -23.64 8.06
CA VAL A 325 4.43 -23.01 7.38
C VAL A 325 3.82 -21.92 8.25
N PHE A 326 3.50 -20.77 7.63
CA PHE A 326 2.59 -19.80 8.22
C PHE A 326 1.16 -20.12 7.82
N VAL A 327 0.29 -20.32 8.81
CA VAL A 327 -1.17 -20.29 8.64
C VAL A 327 -1.64 -18.86 8.92
N SER A 328 -2.24 -18.21 7.94
CA SER A 328 -2.80 -16.86 8.05
C SER A 328 -4.30 -16.94 8.15
N LEU A 329 -4.85 -16.37 9.22
CA LEU A 329 -6.27 -16.17 9.43
C LEU A 329 -6.60 -14.71 9.16
N ILE A 330 -7.53 -14.44 8.25
CA ILE A 330 -7.96 -13.10 7.87
C ILE A 330 -9.47 -13.01 8.05
N GLY A 331 -9.95 -12.05 8.81
CA GLY A 331 -11.38 -11.88 9.04
C GLY A 331 -11.68 -10.65 9.86
N ARG A 332 -12.91 -10.52 10.33
CA ARG A 332 -13.32 -9.48 11.29
C ARG A 332 -13.82 -10.18 12.55
N ASP A 333 -13.70 -9.54 13.71
CA ASP A 333 -14.39 -10.01 14.90
C ASP A 333 -15.88 -9.73 14.71
N LEU A 334 -16.63 -10.76 14.34
CA LEU A 334 -18.05 -10.63 14.01
C LEU A 334 -18.94 -11.13 15.16
N PRO A 335 -20.03 -10.42 15.48
CA PRO A 335 -21.16 -11.07 16.13
C PRO A 335 -21.74 -12.13 15.18
N THR A 336 -21.93 -13.34 15.67
CA THR A 336 -22.50 -14.43 14.87
C THR A 336 -24.01 -14.20 14.81
N VAL A 337 -24.55 -13.95 13.63
CA VAL A 337 -26.01 -13.93 13.43
C VAL A 337 -26.47 -15.38 13.49
N SER A 338 -27.14 -15.79 14.56
CA SER A 338 -27.93 -17.01 14.54
C SER A 338 -29.05 -16.79 13.53
N SER A 339 -29.10 -17.62 12.48
CA SER A 339 -30.29 -17.74 11.63
C SER A 339 -31.48 -18.09 12.52
N ILE A 340 -32.28 -17.07 12.88
CA ILE A 340 -33.58 -17.25 13.50
C ILE A 340 -34.55 -17.51 12.35
N ASP A 341 -34.74 -18.79 12.02
CA ASP A 341 -35.97 -19.22 11.37
C ASP A 341 -36.88 -19.86 12.42
N ASN A 342 -38.03 -19.21 12.59
CA ASN A 342 -39.20 -19.48 13.43
C ASN A 342 -39.35 -20.89 14.04
N CYS A 343 -39.41 -20.97 15.37
CA CYS A 343 -40.54 -21.63 16.05
C CYS A 343 -40.64 -21.14 17.50
N ASN A 344 -41.85 -20.71 17.89
CA ASN A 344 -42.19 -20.22 19.21
C ASN A 344 -41.91 -21.25 20.32
N THR A 345 -41.61 -20.72 21.51
CA THR A 345 -42.01 -21.22 22.86
C THR A 345 -40.84 -21.62 23.80
N ILE A 346 -40.86 -21.01 25.00
CA ILE A 346 -40.28 -21.44 26.30
C ILE A 346 -38.87 -20.94 26.70
N THR A 347 -38.90 -19.82 27.44
CA THR A 347 -38.31 -19.52 28.77
C THR A 347 -36.84 -19.84 29.10
N THR A 348 -36.15 -18.77 29.52
CA THR A 348 -35.25 -18.71 30.70
C THR A 348 -34.15 -19.77 30.79
N SER A 349 -33.46 -20.00 29.69
CA SER A 349 -32.13 -20.62 29.64
C SER A 349 -31.21 -20.02 28.57
N MET A 350 -31.72 -19.03 27.81
CA MET A 350 -31.06 -18.53 26.60
C MET A 350 -30.00 -17.44 26.84
N GLU A 351 -29.96 -16.79 28.01
CA GLU A 351 -28.92 -15.79 28.31
C GLU A 351 -27.52 -16.41 28.47
N LYS A 352 -27.41 -17.68 28.88
CA LYS A 352 -26.12 -18.40 28.89
C LYS A 352 -25.74 -19.02 27.53
N ALA A 353 -26.70 -19.19 26.62
CA ALA A 353 -26.44 -19.71 25.27
C ALA A 353 -26.06 -18.58 24.28
N ALA A 354 -26.61 -17.38 24.46
CA ALA A 354 -26.30 -16.20 23.65
C ALA A 354 -24.88 -15.64 23.88
N GLN A 355 -24.20 -16.05 24.97
CA GLN A 355 -22.81 -15.67 25.24
C GLN A 355 -21.80 -16.41 24.34
N LYS A 356 -22.20 -17.52 23.70
CA LYS A 356 -21.35 -18.39 22.86
C LYS A 356 -21.49 -18.10 21.35
N THR A 357 -21.80 -16.85 21.01
CA THR A 357 -22.19 -16.45 19.65
C THR A 357 -21.34 -15.30 19.10
N ARG A 358 -20.11 -15.15 19.60
CA ARG A 358 -19.11 -14.27 19.00
C ARG A 358 -17.91 -15.12 18.62
N LEU A 359 -17.60 -15.19 17.32
CA LEU A 359 -16.45 -15.92 16.84
C LEU A 359 -15.26 -14.97 16.85
N TRP A 360 -14.38 -15.16 17.83
CA TRP A 360 -13.18 -14.33 17.93
C TRP A 360 -12.08 -14.92 17.07
N LEU A 361 -11.44 -14.09 16.24
CA LEU A 361 -10.34 -14.57 15.40
C LEU A 361 -9.19 -15.14 16.25
N ALA A 362 -9.01 -14.63 17.47
CA ALA A 362 -8.06 -15.12 18.45
C ALA A 362 -8.39 -16.53 18.98
N GLU A 363 -9.66 -16.87 19.19
CA GLU A 363 -10.07 -18.22 19.61
C GLU A 363 -9.84 -19.23 18.47
N VAL A 364 -10.14 -18.83 17.23
CA VAL A 364 -9.81 -19.64 16.05
C VAL A 364 -8.29 -19.84 15.94
N ALA A 365 -7.50 -18.81 16.22
CA ALA A 365 -6.04 -18.93 16.21
C ALA A 365 -5.54 -19.92 17.25
N GLN A 366 -6.09 -19.91 18.47
CA GLN A 366 -5.76 -20.89 19.52
C GLN A 366 -6.15 -22.32 19.11
N GLU A 367 -7.31 -22.51 18.48
CA GLU A 367 -7.71 -23.81 17.92
C GLU A 367 -6.67 -24.29 16.88
N VAL A 368 -6.25 -23.41 15.99
CA VAL A 368 -5.21 -23.70 15.00
C VAL A 368 -3.89 -24.06 15.68
N GLU A 369 -3.41 -23.28 16.66
CA GLU A 369 -2.18 -23.57 17.40
C GLU A 369 -2.16 -24.98 17.98
N MET A 370 -3.27 -25.38 18.61
CA MET A 370 -3.43 -26.70 19.23
C MET A 370 -3.39 -27.82 18.18
N GLU A 371 -4.11 -27.67 17.07
CA GLU A 371 -4.22 -28.72 16.06
C GLU A 371 -2.94 -28.85 15.21
N VAL A 372 -2.35 -27.72 14.80
CA VAL A 372 -1.15 -27.71 13.94
C VAL A 372 0.16 -27.77 14.73
N GLY A 373 0.12 -27.73 16.06
CA GLY A 373 1.31 -27.75 16.91
C GLY A 373 2.26 -26.58 16.63
N GLY A 374 1.73 -25.36 16.72
CA GLY A 374 2.44 -24.12 16.40
C GLY A 374 2.22 -23.02 17.44
N LYS A 375 2.66 -21.80 17.11
CA LYS A 375 2.41 -20.59 17.91
C LYS A 375 1.99 -19.41 17.06
N VAL A 376 1.12 -18.55 17.59
CA VAL A 376 0.85 -17.23 17.04
C VAL A 376 2.15 -16.44 17.05
N VAL A 377 2.42 -15.77 15.94
CA VAL A 377 3.64 -15.01 15.72
C VAL A 377 3.32 -13.54 15.49
N SER A 378 4.21 -12.67 15.95
CA SER A 378 4.12 -11.24 15.67
C SER A 378 4.51 -10.93 14.21
N GLU A 379 4.14 -9.76 13.70
CA GLU A 379 4.56 -9.31 12.37
C GLU A 379 6.09 -9.22 12.23
N GLU A 380 6.79 -8.88 13.32
CA GLU A 380 8.25 -8.84 13.38
C GLU A 380 8.87 -10.23 13.26
N GLU A 381 8.34 -11.23 13.97
CA GLU A 381 8.78 -12.62 13.86
C GLU A 381 8.53 -13.18 12.45
N VAL A 382 7.39 -12.82 11.85
CA VAL A 382 7.07 -13.20 10.46
C VAL A 382 8.07 -12.61 9.49
N ALA A 383 8.40 -11.33 9.64
CA ALA A 383 9.37 -10.65 8.77
C ALA A 383 10.77 -11.26 8.90
N LEU A 384 11.22 -11.53 10.13
CA LEU A 384 12.49 -12.19 10.41
C LEU A 384 12.60 -13.56 9.73
N LYS A 385 11.58 -14.41 9.91
CA LYS A 385 11.56 -15.76 9.29
C LYS A 385 11.48 -15.73 7.76
N ARG A 386 10.87 -14.69 7.18
CA ARG A 386 10.83 -14.47 5.72
C ARG A 386 12.11 -13.83 5.16
N GLY A 387 13.15 -13.64 5.98
CA GLY A 387 14.42 -13.03 5.55
C GLY A 387 14.28 -11.55 5.19
N ARG A 388 13.26 -10.85 5.70
CA ARG A 388 13.10 -9.40 5.50
C ARG A 388 13.87 -8.64 6.56
N SER A 389 14.64 -7.63 6.16
CA SER A 389 15.36 -6.74 7.09
C SER A 389 14.39 -6.01 8.04
N LEU A 390 14.67 -6.06 9.35
CA LEU A 390 13.93 -5.36 10.42
C LEU A 390 13.88 -3.83 10.25
N SER A 391 14.75 -3.26 9.42
CA SER A 391 14.80 -1.81 9.14
C SER A 391 13.52 -1.24 8.51
N ASN A 392 12.61 -2.08 8.01
CA ASN A 392 11.36 -1.67 7.38
C ASN A 392 10.12 -1.66 8.31
N LEU A 393 10.20 -2.24 9.52
CA LEU A 393 9.06 -2.32 10.46
C LEU A 393 9.01 -1.17 11.49
N ASN A 394 10.17 -0.66 11.92
CA ASN A 394 10.28 0.34 12.99
C ASN A 394 9.80 1.77 12.64
N GLN A 395 9.09 1.96 11.53
CA GLN A 395 8.41 3.23 11.23
C GLN A 395 6.89 3.17 11.44
N ASN A 396 6.31 2.01 11.74
CA ASN A 396 4.87 1.86 11.94
C ASN A 396 4.42 2.04 13.42
N SER A 397 5.33 1.99 14.40
CA SER A 397 4.96 2.01 15.83
C SER A 397 5.04 3.39 16.52
N THR A 398 5.71 4.38 15.94
CA THR A 398 6.00 5.65 16.65
C THR A 398 4.89 6.71 16.59
N MET A 399 3.77 6.46 15.90
CA MET A 399 2.67 7.44 15.76
C MET A 399 1.38 7.04 16.52
N ALA A 400 1.35 5.90 17.21
CA ALA A 400 0.14 5.39 17.88
C ALA A 400 0.03 5.72 19.38
N THR A 401 1.01 6.40 19.98
CA THR A 401 1.09 6.54 21.44
C THR A 401 1.15 8.00 21.89
N THR A 402 0.13 8.81 21.60
CA THR A 402 -0.16 10.02 22.42
C THR A 402 -1.63 10.40 22.33
N THR A 403 -2.52 9.63 22.96
CA THR A 403 -3.81 10.15 23.43
C THR A 403 -4.30 9.30 24.60
N THR A 404 -3.88 9.67 25.81
CA THR A 404 -4.61 9.33 27.04
C THR A 404 -4.70 10.59 27.88
N ALA A 405 -5.94 11.01 28.08
CA ALA A 405 -6.35 12.18 28.83
C ALA A 405 -6.10 12.03 30.33
N THR A 406 -5.86 13.16 31.00
CA THR A 406 -6.09 13.32 32.44
C THR A 406 -7.16 14.40 32.62
N VAL A 407 -8.35 13.96 33.05
CA VAL A 407 -9.41 14.78 33.63
C VAL A 407 -9.42 14.51 35.13
N THR A 408 -9.09 15.53 35.92
CA THR A 408 -9.45 15.73 37.32
C THR A 408 -9.49 17.26 37.48
N GLY A 409 -10.59 17.95 37.73
CA GLY A 409 -11.53 17.73 38.84
C GLY A 409 -10.96 18.41 40.08
N GLY A 410 -11.31 19.67 40.33
CA GLY A 410 -10.87 20.44 41.50
C GLY A 410 -11.46 21.85 41.53
N GLU A 411 -12.64 21.97 42.14
CA GLU A 411 -13.19 23.22 42.68
C GLU A 411 -12.45 23.63 43.97
N GLU A 412 -12.37 24.94 44.20
CA GLU A 412 -12.04 25.73 45.41
C GLU A 412 -11.10 26.88 44.97
N GLY A 413 -11.27 28.17 45.25
CA GLY A 413 -12.17 28.95 46.09
C GLY A 413 -11.48 30.32 46.30
N ALA A 414 -12.21 31.41 46.06
CA ALA A 414 -12.02 32.80 46.54
C ALA A 414 -10.60 33.37 46.83
N SER A 415 -10.26 34.55 46.25
CA SER A 415 -10.49 35.85 46.91
C SER A 415 -9.93 37.05 46.11
N ALA A 416 -10.77 38.10 46.05
CA ALA A 416 -10.54 39.54 46.12
C ALA A 416 -9.22 40.20 45.62
N GLY A 417 -9.39 41.29 44.86
CA GLY A 417 -8.36 42.32 44.69
C GLY A 417 -8.68 43.37 43.63
N ALA A 418 -9.61 44.28 43.94
CA ALA A 418 -9.99 45.42 43.10
C ALA A 418 -9.00 46.59 43.20
N ALA A 419 -8.74 47.27 42.07
CA ALA A 419 -8.53 48.73 41.93
C ALA A 419 -8.36 49.06 40.43
N LYS A 420 -9.29 49.76 39.74
CA LYS A 420 -9.45 51.23 39.62
C LYS A 420 -8.10 51.94 39.36
N ALA A 421 -7.90 52.80 38.35
CA ALA A 421 -8.82 53.72 37.68
C ALA A 421 -8.17 54.42 36.46
N LYS A 422 -9.03 55.16 35.73
CA LYS A 422 -8.81 56.50 35.11
C LYS A 422 -8.01 56.55 33.80
N ILE A 423 -8.44 57.23 32.72
CA ILE A 423 -9.55 58.15 32.39
C ILE A 423 -10.03 57.78 30.98
#